data_AF-A0A347SQI2-F1
#
_entry.id   AF-A0A347SQI2-F1
#
_cell.length_a   1.000
_cell.length_b   1.000
_cell.length_c   1.000
_cell.angle_alpha   90.00
_cell.angle_beta   90.00
_cell.angle_gamma   90.00
#
_symmetry.space_group_name_H-M   'P 1'
#
loop_
_entity.id
_entity.type
_entity.pdbx_description
1 polymer ?
#
loop_
_entity_poly.entity_id
_entity_poly.type
_entity_poly.pdbx_seq_one_letter_code
_entity_poly.pdbx_strand_id
1 'polypeptide(L)'
;MNEIETLYCIGCGAQLQADDQQQAGYIPANTLAKYLKQSATQDLYCQRCFRLRHYNEVSQVPIEDAHFKHLLAKIGHEQALVVYVVDLFNFSGSVIQQLKRYIGNNPVLLVGNKADLIPSSFNRNKLKNWLQHQAKILGLQPLDIELVSAKKLTNIDQLLVKISQLRKNRDVYVVGTTNVGKSTLINAIIRSHSGWQDLITTSNFPGTTLNEIRLPLADGGELIDTPGIVHKNQISQFLSRKELKYIAPQSEIHPRIFQLQAQQTLFLAGLARLDFISGPAGSFVVYVDNNLYVHRTKLQQADEFYQKHLGELLTPPVSAETFPPLQSQTITTKEKSDIVFSGLGWIAVPEQVQVKAYLPQGLQIEVRSSLIN
;
A
#
# COMPACT_ATOMS: atom_id res chain seq x y z
N MET A 1 -2.36 45.22 -14.77
CA MET A 1 -2.03 43.91 -14.18
C MET A 1 -3.20 43.54 -13.28
N ASN A 2 -4.09 42.68 -13.74
CA ASN A 2 -5.17 42.19 -12.88
C ASN A 2 -4.55 41.15 -11.93
N GLU A 3 -4.62 41.43 -10.63
CA GLU A 3 -4.36 40.43 -9.60
C GLU A 3 -5.33 39.28 -9.83
N ILE A 4 -4.81 38.10 -10.16
CA ILE A 4 -5.63 36.89 -10.24
C ILE A 4 -5.98 36.56 -8.80
N GLU A 5 -7.22 36.85 -8.41
CA GLU A 5 -7.77 36.44 -7.11
C GLU A 5 -7.49 34.95 -6.93
N THR A 6 -6.72 34.63 -5.89
CA THR A 6 -6.35 33.25 -5.60
C THR A 6 -7.59 32.55 -5.06
N LEU A 7 -8.16 31.64 -5.84
CA LEU A 7 -9.37 30.91 -5.46
C LEU A 7 -9.01 29.73 -4.55
N TYR A 8 -9.85 29.49 -3.55
CA TYR A 8 -9.68 28.38 -2.61
C TYR A 8 -10.89 27.44 -2.64
N CYS A 9 -10.63 26.15 -2.51
CA CYS A 9 -11.67 25.13 -2.39
C CYS A 9 -12.44 25.35 -1.09
N ILE A 10 -13.76 25.48 -1.12
CA ILE A 10 -14.54 25.68 0.12
C ILE A 10 -14.60 24.43 1.01
N GLY A 11 -14.46 23.25 0.42
CA GLY A 11 -14.42 22.00 1.19
C GLY A 11 -13.15 21.94 2.01
N CYS A 12 -12.01 22.32 1.42
CA CYS A 12 -10.73 22.01 2.01
C CYS A 12 -9.70 23.11 2.03
N GLY A 13 -10.09 24.36 1.79
CA GLY A 13 -9.20 25.52 1.82
C GLY A 13 -7.92 25.44 0.97
N ALA A 14 -7.77 24.48 0.06
CA ALA A 14 -6.60 24.38 -0.82
C ALA A 14 -6.74 25.37 -1.96
N GLN A 15 -5.65 26.03 -2.34
CA GLN A 15 -5.62 26.88 -3.52
C GLN A 15 -6.01 26.05 -4.74
N LEU A 16 -7.01 26.52 -5.48
CA LEU A 16 -7.47 25.84 -6.67
C LEU A 16 -6.47 26.01 -7.81
N GLN A 17 -6.19 24.90 -8.47
CA GLN A 17 -5.26 24.84 -9.61
C GLN A 17 -5.80 23.87 -10.66
N ALA A 18 -5.39 24.05 -11.91
CA ALA A 18 -5.79 23.20 -13.03
C ALA A 18 -4.60 22.52 -13.73
N ASP A 19 -3.42 22.60 -13.11
CA ASP A 19 -2.14 22.21 -13.69
C ASP A 19 -1.78 20.74 -13.42
N ASP A 20 -2.01 20.26 -12.19
CA ASP A 20 -1.64 18.90 -11.77
C ASP A 20 -2.80 18.17 -11.10
N GLN A 21 -3.33 17.15 -11.79
CA GLN A 21 -4.43 16.32 -11.29
C GLN A 21 -4.12 15.57 -9.98
N GLN A 22 -2.85 15.32 -9.67
CA GLN A 22 -2.45 14.56 -8.48
C GLN A 22 -2.20 15.44 -7.24
N GLN A 23 -2.21 16.76 -7.40
CA GLN A 23 -1.95 17.70 -6.31
C GLN A 23 -3.24 18.23 -5.67
N ALA A 24 -3.11 18.72 -4.43
CA ALA A 24 -4.21 19.35 -3.72
C ALA A 24 -4.78 20.53 -4.53
N GLY A 25 -6.09 20.75 -4.41
CA GLY A 25 -6.76 21.86 -5.09
C GLY A 25 -7.05 21.65 -6.58
N TYR A 26 -6.70 20.50 -7.18
CA TYR A 26 -6.97 20.28 -8.60
C TYR A 26 -8.46 20.40 -8.94
N ILE A 27 -8.76 21.16 -9.99
CA ILE A 27 -10.09 21.28 -10.59
C ILE A 27 -9.92 21.29 -12.12
N PRO A 28 -10.78 20.62 -12.91
CA PRO A 28 -10.65 20.64 -14.37
C PRO A 28 -10.65 22.07 -14.91
N ALA A 29 -9.73 22.39 -15.84
CA ALA A 29 -9.56 23.74 -16.40
C ALA A 29 -10.87 24.33 -16.95
N ASN A 30 -11.69 23.50 -17.61
CA ASN A 30 -12.99 23.92 -18.14
C ASN A 30 -13.98 24.31 -17.03
N THR A 31 -13.91 23.65 -15.87
CA THR A 31 -14.72 23.99 -14.71
C THR A 31 -14.23 25.29 -14.11
N LEU A 32 -12.93 25.44 -13.88
CA LEU A 32 -12.33 26.68 -13.35
C LEU A 32 -12.63 27.90 -14.24
N ALA A 33 -12.51 27.75 -15.55
CA ALA A 33 -12.81 28.81 -16.52
C ALA A 33 -14.29 29.19 -16.58
N LYS A 34 -15.22 28.24 -16.33
CA LYS A 34 -16.66 28.55 -16.21
C LYS A 34 -16.93 29.39 -14.97
N TYR A 35 -16.29 29.07 -13.85
CA TYR A 35 -16.43 29.83 -12.60
C TYR A 35 -15.82 31.23 -12.69
N LEU A 36 -14.62 31.38 -13.26
CA LEU A 36 -14.03 32.73 -13.44
C LEU A 36 -14.87 33.65 -14.35
N LYS A 37 -15.73 33.09 -15.21
CA LYS A 37 -16.63 33.84 -16.10
C LYS A 37 -17.99 34.16 -15.48
N GLN A 38 -18.42 33.39 -14.49
CA GLN A 38 -19.69 33.57 -13.82
C GLN A 38 -19.36 34.12 -12.43
N SER A 39 -19.59 35.41 -12.20
CA SER A 39 -19.43 36.10 -10.90
C SER A 39 -20.42 35.57 -9.85
N ALA A 40 -20.44 34.26 -9.63
CA ALA A 40 -21.32 33.54 -8.77
C ALA A 40 -20.49 32.99 -7.61
N THR A 41 -20.85 33.39 -6.40
CA THR A 41 -20.44 32.84 -5.11
C THR A 41 -21.00 31.43 -4.93
N GLN A 42 -20.68 30.52 -5.85
CA GLN A 42 -21.02 29.12 -5.71
C GLN A 42 -19.90 28.39 -4.98
N ASP A 43 -20.34 27.48 -4.12
CA ASP A 43 -19.60 26.47 -3.37
C ASP A 43 -18.59 25.70 -4.26
N LEU A 44 -17.41 26.27 -4.48
CA LEU A 44 -16.40 25.72 -5.39
C LEU A 44 -15.56 24.64 -4.70
N TYR A 45 -15.76 23.40 -5.13
CA TYR A 45 -14.99 22.25 -4.67
C TYR A 45 -13.90 21.87 -5.67
N CYS A 46 -12.71 21.55 -5.16
CA CYS A 46 -11.71 20.81 -5.94
C CYS A 46 -12.25 19.41 -6.31
N GLN A 47 -11.66 18.77 -7.32
CA GLN A 47 -12.07 17.46 -7.80
C GLN A 47 -12.16 16.44 -6.66
N ARG A 48 -11.23 16.47 -5.70
CA ARG A 48 -11.26 15.57 -4.53
C ARG A 48 -12.50 15.80 -3.66
N CYS A 49 -12.73 17.04 -3.22
CA CYS A 49 -13.86 17.34 -2.34
C CYS A 49 -15.21 17.12 -3.05
N PHE A 50 -15.28 17.43 -4.35
CA PHE A 50 -16.44 17.15 -5.18
C PHE A 50 -16.73 15.64 -5.23
N ARG A 51 -15.71 14.82 -5.52
CA ARG A 51 -15.89 13.36 -5.58
C ARG A 51 -16.20 12.74 -4.23
N LEU A 52 -15.61 13.27 -3.16
CA LEU A 52 -15.94 12.84 -1.80
C LEU A 52 -17.42 13.10 -1.49
N ARG A 53 -17.91 14.32 -1.76
CA ARG A 53 -19.28 14.72 -1.43
C ARG A 53 -20.35 14.06 -2.31
N HIS A 54 -20.08 13.87 -3.59
CA HIS A 54 -21.08 13.35 -4.54
C HIS A 54 -20.96 11.86 -4.82
N TYR A 55 -19.76 11.28 -4.68
CA TYR A 55 -19.51 9.87 -5.02
C TYR A 55 -18.97 9.04 -3.86
N ASN A 56 -18.82 9.62 -2.66
CA ASN A 56 -18.20 8.96 -1.49
C ASN A 56 -16.83 8.37 -1.85
N GLU A 57 -16.04 9.12 -2.62
CA GLU A 57 -14.74 8.68 -3.11
C GLU A 57 -13.60 9.49 -2.51
N VAL A 58 -12.87 8.87 -1.58
CA VAL A 58 -11.62 9.41 -1.06
C VAL A 58 -10.48 9.26 -2.07
N SER A 59 -9.92 10.39 -2.53
CA SER A 59 -8.71 10.44 -3.37
C SER A 59 -7.45 10.71 -2.55
N GLN A 60 -6.33 10.04 -2.88
CA GLN A 60 -5.04 10.18 -2.19
C GLN A 60 -4.26 11.39 -2.73
N VAL A 61 -3.55 12.08 -1.83
CA VAL A 61 -2.53 13.05 -2.19
C VAL A 61 -1.23 12.61 -1.51
N PRO A 62 -0.13 12.45 -2.26
CA PRO A 62 1.14 12.03 -1.70
C PRO A 62 1.74 13.13 -0.82
N ILE A 63 2.27 12.77 0.36
CA ILE A 63 3.05 13.68 1.21
C ILE A 63 4.54 13.31 1.15
N GLU A 64 5.41 14.32 1.12
CA GLU A 64 6.83 14.18 1.43
C GLU A 64 7.09 13.68 2.87
N ASP A 65 8.19 12.92 3.04
CA ASP A 65 8.52 12.24 4.30
C ASP A 65 8.61 13.17 5.53
N ALA A 66 9.11 14.40 5.36
CA ALA A 66 9.27 15.35 6.48
C ALA A 66 7.92 15.81 7.03
N HIS A 67 7.02 16.26 6.15
CA HIS A 67 5.67 16.69 6.53
C HIS A 67 4.86 15.54 7.16
N PHE A 68 5.03 14.32 6.67
CA PHE A 68 4.36 13.16 7.26
C PHE A 68 4.84 12.86 8.69
N LYS A 69 6.16 12.94 8.94
CA LYS A 69 6.70 12.76 10.31
C LYS A 69 6.13 13.80 11.28
N HIS A 70 5.98 15.05 10.84
CA HIS A 70 5.32 16.09 11.64
C HIS A 70 3.85 15.76 11.91
N LEU A 71 3.13 15.20 10.92
CA LEU A 71 1.74 14.78 11.10
C LEU A 71 1.62 13.64 12.13
N LEU A 72 2.47 12.61 12.02
CA LEU A 72 2.47 11.53 13.01
C LEU A 72 2.86 12.01 14.41
N ALA A 73 3.83 12.94 14.52
CA ALA A 73 4.24 13.50 15.80
C ALA A 73 3.07 14.22 16.50
N LYS A 74 2.25 14.96 15.74
CA LYS A 74 1.03 15.58 16.29
C LYS A 74 0.04 14.54 16.82
N ILE A 75 -0.20 13.46 16.07
CA ILE A 75 -1.01 12.32 16.57
C ILE A 75 -0.44 11.80 17.89
N GLY A 76 0.90 11.72 18.00
CA GLY A 76 1.58 11.31 19.23
C GLY A 76 1.34 12.20 20.46
N HIS A 77 0.93 13.46 20.26
CA HIS A 77 0.55 14.38 21.34
C HIS A 77 -0.94 14.35 21.69
N GLU A 78 -1.76 13.67 20.88
CA GLU A 78 -3.20 13.53 21.11
C GLU A 78 -3.53 12.25 21.87
N GLN A 79 -4.71 12.22 22.48
CA GLN A 79 -5.28 11.00 23.09
C GLN A 79 -6.08 10.25 22.04
N ALA A 80 -5.41 9.38 21.28
CA ALA A 80 -5.96 8.72 20.11
C ALA A 80 -5.87 7.19 20.17
N LEU A 81 -6.74 6.50 19.44
CA LEU A 81 -6.49 5.14 18.95
C LEU A 81 -5.90 5.24 17.53
N VAL A 82 -4.75 4.63 17.31
CA VAL A 82 -4.15 4.55 15.97
C VAL A 82 -4.59 3.25 15.30
N VAL A 83 -5.39 3.36 14.24
CA VAL A 83 -5.71 2.23 13.35
C VAL A 83 -4.65 2.18 12.27
N TYR A 84 -3.67 1.29 12.45
CA TYR A 84 -2.55 1.18 11.53
C TYR A 84 -2.85 0.15 10.43
N VAL A 85 -3.00 0.60 9.20
CA VAL A 85 -3.37 -0.23 8.04
C VAL A 85 -2.12 -0.65 7.27
N VAL A 86 -1.98 -1.96 7.06
CA VAL A 86 -0.92 -2.59 6.26
C VAL A 86 -1.50 -3.43 5.13
N ASP A 87 -0.73 -3.60 4.05
CA ASP A 87 -1.09 -4.48 2.93
C ASP A 87 -0.60 -5.90 3.23
N LEU A 88 -1.48 -6.89 3.28
CA LEU A 88 -1.07 -8.28 3.56
C LEU A 88 -0.18 -8.88 2.47
N PHE A 89 -0.39 -8.49 1.21
CA PHE A 89 0.37 -9.01 0.08
C PHE A 89 1.72 -8.29 -0.07
N ASN A 90 1.75 -6.99 0.23
CA ASN A 90 2.97 -6.16 0.20
C ASN A 90 3.31 -5.58 1.58
N PHE A 91 3.40 -6.44 2.59
CA PHE A 91 3.59 -6.02 3.99
C PHE A 91 4.81 -5.11 4.14
N SER A 92 5.98 -5.57 3.68
CA SER A 92 7.24 -4.84 3.74
C SER A 92 7.15 -3.42 3.15
N GLY A 93 6.56 -3.29 1.96
CA GLY A 93 6.32 -1.99 1.32
C GLY A 93 5.19 -1.16 1.93
N SER A 94 4.51 -1.67 2.96
CA SER A 94 3.47 -0.97 3.73
C SER A 94 3.91 -0.58 5.15
N VAL A 95 5.13 -0.95 5.55
CA VAL A 95 5.64 -0.68 6.89
C VAL A 95 6.16 0.77 7.00
N ILE A 96 5.63 1.50 7.98
CA ILE A 96 6.16 2.80 8.39
C ILE A 96 7.23 2.53 9.45
N GLN A 97 8.49 2.71 9.05
CA GLN A 97 9.63 2.49 9.93
C GLN A 97 9.58 3.41 11.15
N GLN A 98 9.80 2.84 12.32
CA GLN A 98 9.80 3.55 13.60
C GLN A 98 8.48 4.26 13.93
N LEU A 99 7.34 3.77 13.42
CA LEU A 99 6.01 4.34 13.69
C LEU A 99 5.80 4.66 15.18
N LYS A 100 6.20 3.75 16.07
CA LYS A 100 6.06 3.89 17.53
C LYS A 100 6.71 5.16 18.09
N ARG A 101 7.80 5.65 17.48
CA ARG A 101 8.49 6.88 17.91
C ARG A 101 7.67 8.13 17.64
N TYR A 102 6.82 8.10 16.61
CA TYR A 102 6.03 9.26 16.21
C TYR A 102 4.66 9.28 16.88
N ILE A 103 4.00 8.13 17.00
CA ILE A 103 2.64 8.05 17.58
C ILE A 103 2.61 8.05 19.12
N GLY A 104 3.76 8.22 19.77
CA GLY A 104 3.87 8.27 21.24
C GLY A 104 3.30 7.03 21.94
N ASN A 105 2.55 7.27 23.02
CA ASN A 105 1.94 6.21 23.84
C ASN A 105 0.57 5.74 23.34
N ASN A 106 0.12 6.24 22.18
CA ASN A 106 -1.20 5.87 21.66
C ASN A 106 -1.30 4.36 21.43
N PRO A 107 -2.42 3.73 21.83
CA PRO A 107 -2.71 2.35 21.50
C PRO A 107 -2.84 2.16 19.98
N VAL A 108 -2.46 0.97 19.51
CA VAL A 108 -2.50 0.62 18.09
C VAL A 108 -3.46 -0.54 17.88
N LEU A 109 -4.36 -0.42 16.91
CA LEU A 109 -5.06 -1.54 16.29
C LEU A 109 -4.42 -1.79 14.93
N LEU A 110 -3.82 -2.95 14.73
CA LEU A 110 -3.20 -3.28 13.43
C LEU A 110 -4.25 -3.90 12.51
N VAL A 111 -4.37 -3.38 11.29
CA VAL A 111 -5.33 -3.84 10.29
C VAL A 111 -4.60 -4.34 9.06
N GLY A 112 -4.60 -5.66 8.87
CA GLY A 112 -4.14 -6.30 7.64
C GLY A 112 -5.23 -6.22 6.57
N ASN A 113 -5.08 -5.32 5.61
CA ASN A 113 -6.01 -5.15 4.50
C ASN A 113 -5.63 -6.02 3.29
N LYS A 114 -6.55 -6.13 2.32
CA LYS A 114 -6.43 -6.96 1.11
C LYS A 114 -6.36 -8.46 1.43
N ALA A 115 -7.06 -8.90 2.48
CA ALA A 115 -7.12 -10.30 2.87
C ALA A 115 -7.73 -11.20 1.77
N ASP A 116 -8.47 -10.63 0.82
CA ASP A 116 -8.99 -11.32 -0.36
C ASP A 116 -7.92 -11.73 -1.38
N LEU A 117 -6.70 -11.18 -1.29
CA LEU A 117 -5.59 -11.57 -2.14
C LEU A 117 -4.83 -12.78 -1.59
N ILE A 118 -4.91 -13.01 -0.28
CA ILE A 118 -4.23 -14.14 0.36
C ILE A 118 -5.01 -15.42 0.04
N PRO A 119 -4.34 -16.52 -0.36
CA PRO A 119 -5.01 -17.78 -0.65
C PRO A 119 -5.93 -18.21 0.50
N SER A 120 -7.15 -18.59 0.17
CA SER A 120 -8.20 -19.03 1.10
C SER A 120 -7.80 -20.26 1.92
N SER A 121 -6.87 -21.06 1.41
CA SER A 121 -6.25 -22.18 2.12
C SER A 121 -5.37 -21.75 3.30
N PHE A 122 -4.98 -20.48 3.40
CA PHE A 122 -4.15 -20.00 4.49
C PHE A 122 -4.96 -19.85 5.77
N ASN A 123 -4.40 -20.37 6.86
CA ASN A 123 -5.01 -20.24 8.17
C ASN A 123 -4.93 -18.78 8.66
N ARG A 124 -6.09 -18.15 8.85
CA ARG A 124 -6.20 -16.74 9.30
C ARG A 124 -5.53 -16.48 10.65
N ASN A 125 -5.56 -17.45 11.58
CA ASN A 125 -4.90 -17.31 12.88
C ASN A 125 -3.38 -17.35 12.73
N LYS A 126 -2.83 -18.20 11.86
CA LYS A 126 -1.40 -18.18 11.52
C LYS A 126 -0.99 -16.83 10.93
N LEU A 127 -1.83 -16.24 10.05
CA LEU A 127 -1.57 -14.93 9.48
C LEU A 127 -1.59 -13.80 10.54
N LYS A 128 -2.58 -13.81 11.46
CA LYS A 128 -2.61 -12.88 12.60
C LYS A 128 -1.37 -13.05 13.49
N ASN A 129 -0.98 -14.28 13.81
CA ASN A 129 0.22 -14.57 14.60
C ASN A 129 1.51 -14.08 13.91
N TRP A 130 1.60 -14.26 12.59
CA TRP A 130 2.71 -13.75 11.80
C TRP A 130 2.75 -12.22 11.85
N LEU A 131 1.61 -11.52 11.66
CA LEU A 131 1.54 -10.07 11.79
C LEU A 131 1.93 -9.60 13.20
N GLN A 132 1.53 -10.32 14.25
CA GLN A 132 1.91 -10.02 15.63
C GLN A 132 3.43 -10.11 15.81
N HIS A 133 4.05 -11.14 15.25
CA HIS A 133 5.50 -11.31 15.27
C HIS A 133 6.22 -10.18 14.52
N GLN A 134 5.75 -9.82 13.32
CA GLN A 134 6.30 -8.71 12.55
C GLN A 134 6.15 -7.37 13.28
N ALA A 135 4.98 -7.11 13.87
CA ALA A 135 4.75 -5.91 14.67
C ALA A 135 5.76 -5.82 15.83
N LYS A 136 6.02 -6.94 16.52
CA LYS A 136 7.01 -7.01 17.59
C LYS A 136 8.42 -6.67 17.11
N ILE A 137 8.85 -7.17 15.95
CA ILE A 137 10.16 -6.83 15.35
C ILE A 137 10.26 -5.32 15.09
N LEU A 138 9.16 -4.69 14.67
CA LEU A 138 9.07 -3.25 14.43
C LEU A 138 8.95 -2.42 15.72
N GLY A 139 9.00 -3.04 16.90
CA GLY A 139 8.82 -2.39 18.19
C GLY A 139 7.39 -1.94 18.48
N LEU A 140 6.41 -2.52 17.77
CA LEU A 140 4.99 -2.27 17.97
C LEU A 140 4.35 -3.40 18.79
N GLN A 141 3.41 -3.02 19.66
CA GLN A 141 2.57 -3.95 20.40
C GLN A 141 1.10 -3.55 20.16
N PRO A 142 0.47 -4.10 19.11
CA PRO A 142 -0.94 -3.84 18.84
C PRO A 142 -1.81 -4.35 20.00
N LEU A 143 -2.88 -3.63 20.32
CA LEU A 143 -3.93 -4.10 21.24
C LEU A 143 -4.68 -5.30 20.64
N ASP A 144 -4.87 -5.29 19.32
CA ASP A 144 -5.39 -6.40 18.55
C ASP A 144 -4.97 -6.28 17.08
N ILE A 145 -5.27 -7.32 16.30
CA ILE A 145 -5.02 -7.42 14.87
C ILE A 145 -6.31 -7.83 14.17
N GLU A 146 -6.76 -7.05 13.19
CA GLU A 146 -7.88 -7.43 12.32
C GLU A 146 -7.46 -7.65 10.87
N LEU A 147 -8.10 -8.63 10.23
CA LEU A 147 -7.89 -8.96 8.82
C LEU A 147 -9.15 -8.58 8.04
N VAL A 148 -9.01 -7.67 7.08
CA VAL A 148 -10.13 -7.11 6.33
C VAL A 148 -9.88 -7.17 4.83
N SER A 149 -10.97 -7.13 4.06
CA SER A 149 -10.91 -6.74 2.66
C SER A 149 -11.80 -5.52 2.47
N ALA A 150 -11.19 -4.34 2.40
CA ALA A 150 -11.92 -3.12 2.07
C ALA A 150 -12.59 -3.21 0.70
N LYS A 151 -11.95 -3.87 -0.27
CA LYS A 151 -12.48 -4.05 -1.64
C LYS A 151 -13.72 -4.94 -1.66
N LYS A 152 -13.73 -6.02 -0.88
CA LYS A 152 -14.83 -6.99 -0.80
C LYS A 152 -15.81 -6.70 0.33
N LEU A 153 -15.63 -5.60 1.07
CA LEU A 153 -16.39 -5.25 2.27
C LEU A 153 -16.40 -6.36 3.33
N THR A 154 -15.34 -7.17 3.37
CA THR A 154 -15.22 -8.28 4.32
C THR A 154 -14.64 -7.81 5.63
N ASN A 155 -15.30 -8.16 6.74
CA ASN A 155 -14.92 -7.84 8.12
C ASN A 155 -14.92 -6.35 8.51
N ILE A 156 -15.64 -5.52 7.76
CA ILE A 156 -15.70 -4.06 8.03
C ILE A 156 -16.50 -3.76 9.31
N ASP A 157 -17.64 -4.40 9.49
CA ASP A 157 -18.47 -4.20 10.69
C ASP A 157 -17.75 -4.70 11.95
N GLN A 158 -17.09 -5.86 11.87
CA GLN A 158 -16.28 -6.38 12.97
C GLN A 158 -15.13 -5.43 13.32
N LEU A 159 -14.48 -4.83 12.31
CA LEU A 159 -13.46 -3.81 12.54
C LEU A 159 -14.04 -2.60 13.28
N LEU A 160 -15.22 -2.11 12.89
CA LEU A 160 -15.85 -0.96 13.55
C LEU A 160 -16.25 -1.26 15.00
N VAL A 161 -16.81 -2.45 15.26
CA VAL A 161 -17.07 -2.92 16.64
C VAL A 161 -15.77 -2.92 17.44
N LYS A 162 -14.67 -3.40 16.84
CA LYS A 162 -13.36 -3.44 17.50
C LYS A 162 -12.80 -2.05 17.79
N ILE A 163 -12.93 -1.12 16.84
CA ILE A 163 -12.53 0.28 17.01
C ILE A 163 -13.32 0.90 18.17
N SER A 164 -14.65 0.74 18.20
CA SER A 164 -15.50 1.24 19.29
C SER A 164 -15.09 0.69 20.66
N GLN A 165 -14.79 -0.61 20.75
CA GLN A 165 -14.32 -1.25 21.99
C GLN A 165 -12.94 -0.74 22.45
N LEU A 166 -12.00 -0.57 21.52
CA LEU A 166 -10.60 -0.25 21.85
C LEU A 166 -10.34 1.24 22.03
N ARG A 167 -11.14 2.12 21.40
CA ARG A 167 -10.88 3.57 21.43
C ARG A 167 -11.07 4.17 22.82
N LYS A 168 -12.01 3.67 23.62
CA LYS A 168 -12.35 4.19 24.97
C LYS A 168 -12.53 5.72 24.96
N ASN A 169 -13.45 6.21 24.12
CA ASN A 169 -13.75 7.65 23.91
C ASN A 169 -12.63 8.50 23.30
N ARG A 170 -11.55 7.89 22.82
CA ARG A 170 -10.51 8.60 22.04
C ARG A 170 -10.94 8.81 20.59
N ASP A 171 -10.36 9.84 19.97
CA ASP A 171 -10.38 9.97 18.52
C ASP A 171 -9.59 8.84 17.86
N VAL A 172 -9.94 8.53 16.62
CA VAL A 172 -9.41 7.38 15.88
C VAL A 172 -8.65 7.88 14.66
N TYR A 173 -7.34 7.73 14.65
CA TYR A 173 -6.51 8.10 13.51
C TYR A 173 -6.20 6.87 12.65
N VAL A 174 -6.64 6.89 11.39
CA VAL A 174 -6.31 5.85 10.43
C VAL A 174 -5.00 6.22 9.73
N VAL A 175 -3.97 5.41 9.97
CA VAL A 175 -2.59 5.64 9.50
C VAL A 175 -2.16 4.50 8.58
N GLY A 176 -1.41 4.82 7.52
CA GLY A 176 -0.86 3.82 6.61
C GLY A 176 -0.10 4.48 5.45
N THR A 177 0.65 3.69 4.71
CA THR A 177 1.36 4.18 3.51
C THR A 177 0.38 4.30 2.34
N THR A 178 0.80 4.90 1.23
CA THR A 178 -0.01 4.88 0.01
C THR A 178 -0.19 3.45 -0.49
N ASN A 179 -1.29 3.20 -1.20
CA ASN A 179 -1.63 1.89 -1.78
C ASN A 179 -1.95 0.74 -0.80
N VAL A 180 -1.89 0.92 0.52
CA VAL A 180 -2.37 -0.10 1.50
C VAL A 180 -3.88 -0.30 1.46
N GLY A 181 -4.59 0.60 0.77
CA GLY A 181 -6.05 0.57 0.65
C GLY A 181 -6.78 1.33 1.77
N LYS A 182 -6.11 2.27 2.45
CA LYS A 182 -6.70 3.14 3.46
C LYS A 182 -7.94 3.90 2.94
N SER A 183 -7.84 4.58 1.80
CA SER A 183 -8.98 5.28 1.18
C SER A 183 -10.13 4.32 0.83
N THR A 184 -9.81 3.11 0.35
CA THR A 184 -10.81 2.07 0.10
C THR A 184 -11.48 1.62 1.40
N LEU A 185 -10.72 1.51 2.49
CA LEU A 185 -11.22 1.16 3.82
C LEU A 185 -12.16 2.24 4.37
N ILE A 186 -11.78 3.51 4.27
CA ILE A 186 -12.63 4.64 4.65
C ILE A 186 -13.93 4.65 3.84
N ASN A 187 -13.85 4.48 2.51
CA ASN A 187 -15.04 4.38 1.66
C ASN A 187 -15.92 3.19 2.05
N ALA A 188 -15.32 2.04 2.42
CA ALA A 188 -16.05 0.86 2.88
C ALA A 188 -16.80 1.14 4.19
N ILE A 189 -16.15 1.82 5.13
CA ILE A 189 -16.76 2.26 6.40
C ILE A 189 -17.94 3.21 6.13
N ILE A 190 -17.74 4.25 5.31
CA ILE A 190 -18.81 5.20 4.95
C ILE A 190 -20.01 4.48 4.30
N ARG A 191 -19.75 3.51 3.42
CA ARG A 191 -20.83 2.73 2.76
C ARG A 191 -21.58 1.82 3.73
N SER A 192 -20.89 1.24 4.70
CA SER A 192 -21.51 0.38 5.72
C SER A 192 -22.43 1.17 6.68
N HIS A 193 -22.21 2.48 6.81
CA HIS A 193 -22.94 3.35 7.73
C HIS A 193 -23.60 4.51 6.97
N SER A 194 -24.84 4.27 6.51
CA SER A 194 -25.62 5.20 5.68
C SER A 194 -25.79 6.61 6.28
N GLY A 195 -25.73 6.76 7.60
CA GLY A 195 -25.83 8.07 8.28
C GLY A 195 -24.59 8.96 8.18
N TRP A 196 -23.46 8.47 7.67
CA TRP A 196 -22.22 9.24 7.58
C TRP A 196 -22.07 10.03 6.27
N GLN A 197 -22.95 9.80 5.29
CA GLN A 197 -22.86 10.42 3.96
C GLN A 197 -23.02 11.95 4.01
N ASP A 198 -23.91 12.44 4.88
CA ASP A 198 -24.20 13.88 5.01
C ASP A 198 -23.34 14.60 6.08
N LEU A 199 -22.51 13.84 6.82
CA LEU A 199 -21.73 14.33 7.98
C LEU A 199 -20.22 14.45 7.69
N ILE A 200 -19.79 14.17 6.46
CA ILE A 200 -18.38 14.22 6.09
C ILE A 200 -17.89 15.67 6.12
N THR A 201 -16.91 15.96 6.96
CA THR A 201 -16.22 17.25 6.94
C THR A 201 -14.78 17.05 6.48
N THR A 202 -14.27 18.02 5.72
CA THR A 202 -12.86 18.10 5.35
C THR A 202 -12.23 19.28 6.06
N SER A 203 -11.14 19.05 6.78
CA SER A 203 -10.40 20.11 7.48
C SER A 203 -8.97 20.20 6.98
N ASN A 204 -8.40 21.40 7.05
CA ASN A 204 -6.98 21.62 6.80
C ASN A 204 -6.14 21.21 7.99
N PHE A 205 -5.06 20.50 7.72
CA PHE A 205 -4.03 20.31 8.72
C PHE A 205 -3.22 21.61 8.88
N PRO A 206 -3.04 22.15 10.10
CA PRO A 206 -2.30 23.40 10.29
C PRO A 206 -0.88 23.29 9.74
N GLY A 207 -0.56 24.13 8.74
CA GLY A 207 0.75 24.19 8.07
C GLY A 207 0.90 23.32 6.81
N THR A 208 -0.15 22.67 6.32
CA THR A 208 -0.11 21.93 5.03
C THR A 208 -1.40 22.12 4.22
N THR A 209 -1.36 21.92 2.90
CA THR A 209 -2.53 21.95 1.99
C THR A 209 -3.26 20.59 1.88
N LEU A 210 -3.03 19.70 2.84
CA LEU A 210 -3.54 18.32 2.83
C LEU A 210 -4.77 18.20 3.72
N ASN A 211 -5.80 17.55 3.19
CA ASN A 211 -7.10 17.39 3.85
C ASN A 211 -7.10 16.14 4.71
N GLU A 212 -7.62 16.27 5.92
CA GLU A 212 -8.13 15.15 6.69
C GLU A 212 -9.62 14.98 6.42
N ILE A 213 -10.07 13.73 6.40
CA ILE A 213 -11.50 13.41 6.36
C ILE A 213 -11.89 13.01 7.76
N ARG A 214 -12.84 13.75 8.35
CA ARG A 214 -13.34 13.51 9.70
C ARG A 214 -14.74 12.93 9.61
N LEU A 215 -14.91 11.77 10.23
CA LEU A 215 -16.17 11.05 10.30
C LEU A 215 -16.61 10.99 11.77
N PRO A 216 -17.73 11.63 12.15
CA PRO A 216 -18.17 11.65 13.53
C PRO A 216 -18.63 10.26 14.00
N LEU A 217 -18.18 9.85 15.18
CA LEU A 217 -18.59 8.60 15.83
C LEU A 217 -19.86 8.84 16.66
N ALA A 218 -20.76 7.85 16.70
CA ALA A 218 -22.08 7.98 17.35
C ALA A 218 -22.01 8.24 18.86
N ASP A 219 -20.93 7.80 19.49
CA ASP A 219 -20.62 7.94 20.91
C ASP A 219 -19.66 9.11 21.21
N GLY A 220 -19.49 10.04 20.26
CA GLY A 220 -18.62 11.21 20.36
C GLY A 220 -17.16 10.94 19.96
N GLY A 221 -16.46 11.98 19.52
CA GLY A 221 -15.14 11.87 18.88
C GLY A 221 -15.23 11.53 17.40
N GLU A 222 -14.08 11.42 16.74
CA GLU A 222 -13.99 11.35 15.28
C GLU A 222 -13.09 10.21 14.80
N LEU A 223 -13.41 9.67 13.62
CA LEU A 223 -12.49 8.87 12.83
C LEU A 223 -11.86 9.76 11.76
N ILE A 224 -10.55 9.95 11.86
CA ILE A 224 -9.75 10.84 11.04
C ILE A 224 -8.93 10.02 10.04
N ASP A 225 -9.16 10.24 8.74
CA ASP A 225 -8.29 9.75 7.67
C ASP A 225 -7.04 10.64 7.57
N THR A 226 -5.87 10.07 7.83
CA THR A 226 -4.60 10.78 7.63
C THR A 226 -4.10 10.56 6.21
N PRO A 227 -3.46 11.52 5.54
CA PRO A 227 -2.89 11.23 4.22
C PRO A 227 -1.71 10.26 4.33
N GLY A 228 -1.51 9.40 3.33
CA GLY A 228 -0.51 8.32 3.38
C GLY A 228 0.87 8.74 2.90
N ILE A 229 1.92 8.08 3.43
CA ILE A 229 3.30 8.24 2.94
C ILE A 229 3.46 7.55 1.59
N VAL A 230 4.06 8.23 0.63
CA VAL A 230 4.62 7.54 -0.54
C VAL A 230 6.01 7.02 -0.22
N HIS A 231 6.17 5.69 -0.22
CA HIS A 231 7.50 5.14 -0.25
C HIS A 231 8.17 5.49 -1.58
N LYS A 232 9.29 6.20 -1.49
CA LYS A 232 10.25 6.32 -2.59
C LYS A 232 10.81 4.92 -2.84
N ASN A 233 10.95 4.52 -4.10
CA ASN A 233 11.45 3.20 -4.54
C ASN A 233 10.38 2.09 -4.54
N GLN A 234 9.30 2.29 -5.30
CA GLN A 234 8.35 1.21 -5.64
C GLN A 234 8.59 0.73 -7.08
N ILE A 235 8.47 -0.58 -7.31
CA ILE A 235 8.61 -1.16 -8.66
C ILE A 235 7.60 -0.58 -9.67
N SER A 236 6.45 -0.09 -9.19
CA SER A 236 5.42 0.60 -9.97
C SER A 236 5.94 1.85 -10.70
N GLN A 237 7.02 2.47 -10.23
CA GLN A 237 7.61 3.67 -10.84
C GLN A 237 8.30 3.36 -12.17
N PHE A 238 8.72 2.11 -12.38
CA PHE A 238 9.39 1.67 -13.60
C PHE A 238 8.41 1.10 -14.64
N LEU A 239 7.11 1.13 -14.36
CA LEU A 239 6.08 0.48 -15.17
C LEU A 239 5.07 1.49 -15.71
N SER A 240 4.58 1.25 -16.92
CA SER A 240 3.45 2.00 -17.45
C SER A 240 2.15 1.62 -16.71
N ARG A 241 1.14 2.48 -16.81
CA ARG A 241 -0.20 2.21 -16.22
C ARG A 241 -0.79 0.87 -16.66
N LYS A 242 -0.52 0.44 -17.89
CA LYS A 242 -1.03 -0.82 -18.44
C LYS A 242 -0.35 -2.06 -17.83
N GLU A 243 0.86 -1.88 -17.30
CA GLU A 243 1.67 -2.96 -16.72
C GLU A 243 1.46 -3.09 -15.21
N LEU A 244 0.94 -2.06 -14.54
CA LEU A 244 0.63 -2.10 -13.10
C LEU A 244 -0.29 -3.27 -12.72
N LYS A 245 -1.13 -3.74 -13.65
CA LYS A 245 -2.00 -4.91 -13.43
C LYS A 245 -1.23 -6.21 -13.13
N TYR A 246 0.04 -6.32 -13.53
CA TYR A 246 0.88 -7.50 -13.29
C TYR A 246 1.59 -7.49 -11.93
N ILE A 247 1.53 -6.37 -11.20
CA ILE A 247 2.16 -6.22 -9.88
C ILE A 247 1.14 -5.87 -8.79
N ALA A 248 -0.09 -5.55 -9.17
CA ALA A 248 -1.17 -5.14 -8.28
C ALA A 248 -2.36 -6.12 -8.41
N PRO A 249 -2.34 -7.23 -7.64
CA PRO A 249 -3.31 -8.29 -7.78
C PRO A 249 -4.76 -7.84 -7.57
N GLN A 250 -5.66 -8.37 -8.39
CA GLN A 250 -7.09 -8.02 -8.37
C GLN A 250 -7.99 -9.12 -7.79
N SER A 251 -7.44 -10.32 -7.64
CA SER A 251 -8.09 -11.53 -7.15
C SER A 251 -7.15 -12.31 -6.25
N GLU A 252 -7.69 -13.34 -5.58
CA GLU A 252 -6.93 -14.31 -4.81
C GLU A 252 -5.70 -14.83 -5.60
N ILE A 253 -4.55 -14.85 -4.93
CA ILE A 253 -3.29 -15.31 -5.50
C ILE A 253 -3.30 -16.83 -5.56
N HIS A 254 -2.97 -17.39 -6.72
CA HIS A 254 -2.82 -18.82 -6.89
C HIS A 254 -1.35 -19.21 -6.71
N PRO A 255 -1.00 -20.01 -5.69
CA PRO A 255 0.37 -20.46 -5.48
C PRO A 255 0.87 -21.26 -6.69
N ARG A 256 2.01 -20.89 -7.26
CA ARG A 256 2.65 -21.63 -8.36
C ARG A 256 3.84 -22.42 -7.85
N ILE A 257 3.72 -23.74 -7.85
CA ILE A 257 4.72 -24.65 -7.29
C ILE A 257 5.71 -25.08 -8.36
N PHE A 258 7.00 -24.87 -8.10
CA PHE A 258 8.10 -25.33 -8.95
C PHE A 258 9.00 -26.28 -8.16
N GLN A 259 9.16 -27.52 -8.65
CA GLN A 259 10.16 -28.44 -8.14
C GLN A 259 11.50 -28.13 -8.81
N LEU A 260 12.43 -27.57 -8.03
CA LEU A 260 13.73 -27.12 -8.53
C LEU A 260 14.87 -27.99 -8.00
N GLN A 261 15.90 -28.12 -8.83
CA GLN A 261 17.22 -28.61 -8.49
C GLN A 261 18.19 -27.43 -8.51
N ALA A 262 19.34 -27.56 -7.83
CA ALA A 262 20.40 -26.58 -7.90
C ALA A 262 20.78 -26.28 -9.35
N GLN A 263 21.28 -25.06 -9.61
CA GLN A 263 21.63 -24.56 -10.94
C GLN A 263 20.41 -24.27 -11.84
N GLN A 264 19.30 -23.84 -11.26
CA GLN A 264 18.11 -23.41 -11.99
C GLN A 264 17.66 -22.02 -11.57
N THR A 265 16.97 -21.34 -12.48
CA THR A 265 16.54 -19.95 -12.31
C THR A 265 15.04 -19.83 -12.54
N LEU A 266 14.38 -19.01 -11.73
CA LEU A 266 13.04 -18.50 -11.96
C LEU A 266 13.10 -17.00 -12.27
N PHE A 267 12.52 -16.59 -13.41
CA PHE A 267 12.22 -15.20 -13.73
C PHE A 267 10.77 -14.90 -13.38
N LEU A 268 10.55 -13.75 -12.75
CA LEU A 268 9.24 -13.15 -12.52
C LEU A 268 9.07 -12.05 -13.57
N ALA A 269 8.66 -12.46 -14.77
CA ALA A 269 8.76 -11.66 -15.99
C ALA A 269 10.17 -11.06 -16.14
N GLY A 270 10.28 -9.83 -16.65
CA GLY A 270 11.52 -9.06 -16.64
C GLY A 270 11.77 -8.30 -15.33
N LEU A 271 10.92 -8.48 -14.30
CA LEU A 271 10.94 -7.65 -13.10
C LEU A 271 11.84 -8.16 -11.99
N ALA A 272 11.99 -9.47 -11.87
CA ALA A 272 12.83 -10.07 -10.83
C ALA A 272 13.31 -11.45 -11.26
N ARG A 273 14.34 -11.94 -10.58
CA ARG A 273 14.95 -13.24 -10.84
C ARG A 273 15.38 -13.89 -9.54
N LEU A 274 15.25 -15.21 -9.44
CA LEU A 274 15.75 -16.03 -8.35
C LEU A 274 16.59 -17.18 -8.93
N ASP A 275 17.88 -17.18 -8.64
CA ASP A 275 18.78 -18.28 -8.95
C ASP A 275 18.87 -19.22 -7.75
N PHE A 276 18.62 -20.51 -7.97
CA PHE A 276 18.90 -21.55 -7.00
C PHE A 276 20.34 -22.05 -7.19
N ILE A 277 21.25 -21.59 -6.33
CA ILE A 277 22.69 -21.82 -6.47
C ILE A 277 23.06 -23.23 -5.99
N SER A 278 22.74 -23.56 -4.75
CA SER A 278 23.11 -24.84 -4.13
C SER A 278 22.17 -25.22 -2.99
N GLY A 279 22.05 -26.51 -2.72
CA GLY A 279 21.17 -27.06 -1.69
C GLY A 279 20.36 -28.27 -2.19
N PRO A 280 19.57 -28.90 -1.32
CA PRO A 280 18.72 -30.03 -1.69
C PRO A 280 17.62 -29.62 -2.67
N ALA A 281 17.27 -30.52 -3.59
CA ALA A 281 16.12 -30.32 -4.47
C ALA A 281 14.86 -30.12 -3.62
N GLY A 282 13.98 -29.22 -4.06
CA GLY A 282 12.81 -28.87 -3.24
C GLY A 282 11.78 -28.03 -3.97
N SER A 283 10.71 -27.77 -3.23
CA SER A 283 9.57 -26.98 -3.70
C SER A 283 9.81 -25.49 -3.48
N PHE A 284 9.78 -24.73 -4.57
CA PHE A 284 9.79 -23.27 -4.59
C PHE A 284 8.39 -22.81 -4.97
N VAL A 285 7.72 -22.07 -4.08
CA VAL A 285 6.32 -21.68 -4.29
C VAL A 285 6.23 -20.19 -4.53
N VAL A 286 5.79 -19.80 -5.72
CA VAL A 286 5.73 -18.41 -6.18
C VAL A 286 4.35 -17.82 -5.88
N TYR A 287 4.34 -16.69 -5.18
CA TYR A 287 3.18 -15.88 -4.82
C TYR A 287 3.31 -14.48 -5.43
N VAL A 288 2.84 -14.35 -6.67
CA VAL A 288 2.83 -13.11 -7.46
C VAL A 288 1.52 -13.03 -8.22
N ASP A 289 1.16 -11.87 -8.80
CA ASP A 289 -0.09 -11.73 -9.58
C ASP A 289 -0.27 -12.90 -10.57
N ASN A 290 -1.49 -13.42 -10.67
CA ASN A 290 -1.79 -14.61 -11.47
C ASN A 290 -1.45 -14.44 -12.96
N ASN A 291 -1.43 -13.19 -13.46
CA ASN A 291 -1.10 -12.88 -14.86
C ASN A 291 0.38 -12.56 -15.07
N LEU A 292 1.18 -12.43 -14.00
CA LEU A 292 2.61 -12.21 -14.15
C LEU A 292 3.26 -13.48 -14.70
N TYR A 293 3.94 -13.35 -15.84
CA TYR A 293 4.64 -14.48 -16.44
C TYR A 293 5.77 -14.98 -15.53
N VAL A 294 5.88 -16.30 -15.36
CA VAL A 294 6.97 -16.91 -14.59
C VAL A 294 7.68 -17.90 -15.50
N HIS A 295 8.98 -17.70 -15.69
CA HIS A 295 9.80 -18.49 -16.60
C HIS A 295 10.88 -19.24 -15.84
N ARG A 296 11.08 -20.52 -16.16
CA ARG A 296 12.13 -21.36 -15.58
C ARG A 296 13.18 -21.67 -16.64
N THR A 297 14.45 -21.49 -16.28
CA THR A 297 15.59 -21.87 -17.13
C THR A 297 16.75 -22.45 -16.31
N LYS A 298 17.80 -22.92 -16.98
CA LYS A 298 19.07 -23.32 -16.33
C LYS A 298 19.86 -22.07 -15.95
N LEU A 299 20.55 -22.11 -14.81
CA LEU A 299 21.33 -20.98 -14.31
C LEU A 299 22.38 -20.49 -15.33
N GLN A 300 23.06 -21.43 -16.01
CA GLN A 300 24.07 -21.11 -17.02
C GLN A 300 23.53 -20.28 -18.20
N GLN A 301 22.24 -20.40 -18.51
CA GLN A 301 21.60 -19.70 -19.64
C GLN A 301 20.89 -18.41 -19.20
N ALA A 302 20.75 -18.17 -17.90
CA ALA A 302 19.84 -17.16 -17.39
C ALA A 302 20.27 -15.73 -17.77
N ASP A 303 21.56 -15.42 -17.76
CA ASP A 303 22.07 -14.09 -18.12
C ASP A 303 21.80 -13.78 -19.61
N GLU A 304 22.18 -14.69 -20.50
CA GLU A 304 21.94 -14.56 -21.96
C GLU A 304 20.44 -14.51 -22.27
N PHE A 305 19.65 -15.36 -21.60
CA PHE A 305 18.21 -15.40 -21.77
C PHE A 305 17.57 -14.06 -21.37
N TYR A 306 17.98 -13.47 -20.25
CA TYR A 306 17.45 -12.17 -19.81
C TYR A 306 17.78 -11.06 -20.82
N GLN A 307 19.04 -10.99 -21.27
CA GLN A 307 19.47 -9.98 -22.24
C GLN A 307 18.70 -10.07 -23.56
N LYS A 308 18.45 -11.30 -24.03
CA LYS A 308 17.75 -11.54 -25.30
C LYS A 308 16.24 -11.27 -25.23
N HIS A 309 15.62 -11.50 -24.08
CA HIS A 309 14.16 -11.61 -23.98
C HIS A 309 13.48 -10.56 -23.10
N LEU A 310 14.24 -9.68 -22.44
CA LEU A 310 13.68 -8.53 -21.71
C LEU A 310 12.93 -7.60 -22.67
N GLY A 311 11.70 -7.21 -22.32
CA GLY A 311 10.85 -6.39 -23.21
C GLY A 311 10.01 -7.18 -24.21
N GLU A 312 10.32 -8.47 -24.41
CA GLU A 312 9.59 -9.36 -25.33
C GLU A 312 8.86 -10.47 -24.55
N LEU A 313 9.52 -11.60 -24.33
CA LEU A 313 8.97 -12.72 -23.57
C LEU A 313 8.97 -12.44 -22.07
N LEU A 314 10.02 -11.77 -21.57
CA LEU A 314 10.12 -11.34 -20.18
C LEU A 314 9.47 -9.97 -20.00
N THR A 315 8.15 -9.95 -20.09
CA THR A 315 7.32 -8.74 -19.99
C THR A 315 6.29 -8.91 -18.87
N PRO A 316 6.05 -7.88 -18.03
CA PRO A 316 6.70 -6.56 -17.99
C PRO A 316 8.19 -6.61 -17.56
N PRO A 317 8.98 -5.55 -17.83
CA PRO A 317 8.60 -4.30 -18.51
C PRO A 317 8.63 -4.45 -20.03
N VAL A 318 7.82 -3.67 -20.77
CA VAL A 318 7.93 -3.54 -22.24
C VAL A 318 9.11 -2.64 -22.61
N SER A 319 9.31 -1.55 -21.85
CA SER A 319 10.38 -0.59 -22.08
C SER A 319 11.70 -1.04 -21.44
N ALA A 320 12.33 -2.06 -22.02
CA ALA A 320 13.58 -2.62 -21.53
C ALA A 320 14.72 -1.58 -21.40
N GLU A 321 14.81 -0.64 -22.34
CA GLU A 321 15.88 0.36 -22.42
C GLU A 321 15.91 1.33 -21.24
N THR A 322 14.76 1.66 -20.68
CA THR A 322 14.62 2.59 -19.55
C THR A 322 14.51 1.87 -18.21
N PHE A 323 14.47 0.54 -18.22
CA PHE A 323 14.35 -0.25 -17.01
C PHE A 323 15.70 -0.34 -16.28
N PRO A 324 15.75 -0.19 -14.95
CA PRO A 324 17.01 -0.22 -14.22
C PRO A 324 17.67 -1.61 -14.33
N PRO A 325 19.01 -1.68 -14.27
CA PRO A 325 19.69 -2.96 -14.14
C PRO A 325 19.26 -3.65 -12.85
N LEU A 326 19.24 -4.98 -12.88
CA LEU A 326 18.97 -5.77 -11.70
C LEU A 326 20.19 -5.79 -10.78
N GLN A 327 19.98 -5.48 -9.50
CA GLN A 327 20.94 -5.74 -8.44
C GLN A 327 20.62 -7.06 -7.76
N SER A 328 21.63 -7.71 -7.19
CA SER A 328 21.49 -9.04 -6.61
C SER A 328 21.89 -9.14 -5.15
N GLN A 329 21.23 -10.02 -4.42
CA GLN A 329 21.59 -10.41 -3.05
C GLN A 329 21.64 -11.93 -2.93
N THR A 330 22.75 -12.46 -2.44
CA THR A 330 22.88 -13.89 -2.11
C THR A 330 22.37 -14.14 -0.71
N ILE A 331 21.52 -15.16 -0.56
CA ILE A 331 20.80 -15.49 0.66
C ILE A 331 20.98 -16.99 0.91
N THR A 332 21.34 -17.35 2.14
CA THR A 332 21.37 -18.74 2.60
C THR A 332 20.30 -18.91 3.66
N THR A 333 19.35 -19.81 3.42
CA THR A 333 18.23 -20.03 4.33
C THR A 333 18.59 -21.04 5.41
N LYS A 334 18.21 -20.74 6.66
CA LYS A 334 18.36 -21.65 7.80
C LYS A 334 17.09 -22.43 8.11
N GLU A 335 15.94 -21.86 7.73
CA GLU A 335 14.60 -22.38 7.86
C GLU A 335 13.82 -22.07 6.57
N LYS A 336 12.63 -22.66 6.39
CA LYS A 336 11.73 -22.27 5.32
C LYS A 336 11.45 -20.77 5.39
N SER A 337 11.74 -20.06 4.29
CA SER A 337 11.71 -18.61 4.27
C SER A 337 10.97 -18.09 3.04
N ASP A 338 10.37 -16.93 3.14
CA ASP A 338 9.90 -16.17 1.98
C ASP A 338 11.01 -15.21 1.53
N ILE A 339 11.39 -15.30 0.26
CA ILE A 339 12.18 -14.28 -0.43
C ILE A 339 11.21 -13.27 -1.04
N VAL A 340 11.11 -12.09 -0.44
CA VAL A 340 10.14 -11.06 -0.78
C VAL A 340 10.76 -10.08 -1.77
N PHE A 341 10.10 -9.93 -2.92
CA PHE A 341 10.42 -8.94 -3.95
C PHE A 341 9.45 -7.78 -3.79
N SER A 342 9.91 -6.69 -3.16
CA SER A 342 9.05 -5.57 -2.75
C SER A 342 8.22 -5.02 -3.91
N GLY A 343 6.90 -4.95 -3.72
CA GLY A 343 5.95 -4.51 -4.74
C GLY A 343 5.59 -5.52 -5.82
N LEU A 344 6.09 -6.77 -5.77
CA LEU A 344 5.80 -7.82 -6.74
C LEU A 344 5.16 -9.06 -6.13
N GLY A 345 5.68 -9.51 -4.98
CA GLY A 345 5.24 -10.72 -4.29
C GLY A 345 6.42 -11.43 -3.64
N TRP A 346 6.32 -12.75 -3.43
CA TRP A 346 7.40 -13.52 -2.81
C TRP A 346 7.53 -14.93 -3.37
N ILE A 347 8.67 -15.56 -3.11
CA ILE A 347 8.90 -16.98 -3.36
C ILE A 347 9.21 -17.64 -2.04
N ALA A 348 8.37 -18.59 -1.62
CA ALA A 348 8.68 -19.45 -0.49
C ALA A 348 9.73 -20.47 -0.92
N VAL A 349 10.85 -20.52 -0.18
CA VAL A 349 12.01 -21.37 -0.46
C VAL A 349 12.26 -22.35 0.69
N PRO A 350 12.84 -23.54 0.41
CA PRO A 350 13.20 -24.50 1.45
C PRO A 350 14.24 -23.96 2.44
N GLU A 351 14.47 -24.71 3.51
CA GLU A 351 15.63 -24.50 4.38
C GLU A 351 16.92 -25.04 3.73
N GLN A 352 18.07 -24.58 4.21
CA GLN A 352 19.40 -25.06 3.81
C GLN A 352 19.69 -24.92 2.32
N VAL A 353 19.11 -23.90 1.66
CA VAL A 353 19.42 -23.55 0.27
C VAL A 353 20.16 -22.24 0.20
N GLN A 354 21.03 -22.11 -0.79
CA GLN A 354 21.62 -20.85 -1.20
C GLN A 354 20.94 -20.39 -2.49
N VAL A 355 20.37 -19.19 -2.44
CA VAL A 355 19.73 -18.54 -3.58
C VAL A 355 20.36 -17.19 -3.84
N LYS A 356 20.31 -16.72 -5.08
CA LYS A 356 20.66 -15.35 -5.44
C LYS A 356 19.44 -14.68 -6.05
N ALA A 357 18.88 -13.72 -5.32
CA ALA A 357 17.70 -12.98 -5.72
C ALA A 357 18.12 -11.68 -6.41
N TYR A 358 17.37 -11.28 -7.42
CA TYR A 358 17.63 -10.08 -8.23
C TYR A 358 16.37 -9.24 -8.34
N LEU A 359 16.54 -7.94 -8.22
CA LEU A 359 15.48 -6.93 -8.30
C LEU A 359 16.08 -5.62 -8.85
N PRO A 360 15.33 -4.72 -9.50
CA PRO A 360 15.86 -3.46 -10.00
C PRO A 360 16.61 -2.66 -8.92
N GLN A 361 17.67 -2.00 -9.34
CA GLN A 361 18.46 -1.14 -8.46
C GLN A 361 17.58 -0.12 -7.73
N GLY A 362 17.83 0.05 -6.42
CA GLY A 362 17.06 0.93 -5.55
C GLY A 362 15.87 0.25 -4.85
N LEU A 363 15.45 -0.94 -5.31
CA LEU A 363 14.45 -1.76 -4.63
C LEU A 363 15.11 -2.77 -3.67
N GLN A 364 14.39 -3.16 -2.62
CA GLN A 364 14.91 -4.05 -1.59
C GLN A 364 14.37 -5.48 -1.75
N ILE A 365 15.28 -6.44 -1.59
CA ILE A 365 14.95 -7.84 -1.38
C ILE A 365 14.92 -8.06 0.12
N GLU A 366 13.84 -8.67 0.61
CA GLU A 366 13.68 -8.98 2.03
C GLU A 366 13.56 -10.47 2.22
N VAL A 367 14.03 -10.94 3.38
CA VAL A 367 13.90 -12.34 3.80
C VAL A 367 13.14 -12.36 5.09
N ARG A 368 12.09 -13.18 5.14
CA ARG A 368 11.29 -13.38 6.35
C ARG A 368 11.01 -14.87 6.55
N SER A 369 10.69 -15.25 7.78
CA SER A 369 10.10 -16.58 8.03
C SER A 369 8.85 -16.75 7.19
N SER A 370 8.72 -17.93 6.58
CA SER A 370 7.65 -18.23 5.64
C SER A 370 6.27 -17.97 6.25
N LEU A 371 5.37 -17.36 5.48
CA LEU A 371 3.95 -17.28 5.84
C LEU A 371 3.31 -18.68 5.98
N ILE A 372 3.95 -19.70 5.40
CA ILE A 372 3.49 -21.07 5.32
C ILE A 372 4.59 -21.99 5.82
N ASN A 373 4.37 -22.61 6.98
CA ASN A 373 5.23 -23.66 7.49
C ASN A 373 4.74 -25.04 7.05
#